data_AF-A0A9E5P554-F1
#
_entry.id   AF-A0A9E5P554-F1
#
_cell.length_a   1.000
_cell.length_b   1.000
_cell.length_c   1.000
_cell.angle_alpha   90.00
_cell.angle_beta   90.00
_cell.angle_gamma   90.00
#
_symmetry.space_group_name_H-M   'P 1'
#
loop_
_entity.id
_entity.type
_entity.pdbx_description
1 polymer ?
#
loop_
_entity_poly.entity_id
_entity_poly.type
_entity_poly.pdbx_seq_one_letter_code
_entity_poly.pdbx_strand_id
1 'polypeptide(L)' 'SVTLMYRRTEAEMPAVAAEIEDARAEGVVFRFLLAPLEIVRDGDRVHHIKAQPMR' A
#
# COMPACT_ATOMS: atom_id res chain seq x y z
N SER A 1 -12.49 0.56 3.21
CA SER A 1 -11.43 1.33 2.52
C SER A 1 -10.35 0.38 2.07
N VAL A 2 -9.67 0.67 0.96
CA VAL A 2 -8.55 -0.12 0.43
C VAL A 2 -7.30 0.76 0.42
N THR A 3 -6.15 0.21 0.85
CA THR A 3 -4.87 0.92 0.85
C THR A 3 -3.83 0.09 0.11
N LEU A 4 -3.16 0.70 -0.86
CA LEU A 4 -2.01 0.15 -1.55
C LEU A 4 -0.74 0.66 -0.89
N MET A 5 0.04 -0.26 -0.31
CA MET A 5 1.39 0.03 0.18
C MET A 5 2.41 -0.42 -0.87
N TYR A 6 3.28 0.50 -1.29
CA TYR A 6 4.33 0.21 -2.25
C TYR A 6 5.68 0.68 -1.72
N ARG A 7 6.68 -0.21 -1.76
CA ARG A 7 8.01 0.05 -1.21
C ARG A 7 8.88 1.01 -2.04
N ARG A 8 8.40 1.44 -3.21
CA ARG A 8 9.09 2.32 -4.17
C ARG A 8 8.23 3.54 -4.47
N THR A 9 8.72 4.43 -5.32
CA THR A 9 7.97 5.59 -5.81
C THR A 9 6.89 5.16 -6.82
N GLU A 10 5.97 6.08 -7.11
CA GLU A 10 4.97 5.89 -8.16
C GLU A 10 5.60 5.70 -9.55
N ALA A 11 6.69 6.41 -9.85
CA ALA A 11 7.39 6.33 -11.14
C ALA A 11 8.00 4.93 -11.41
N GLU A 12 8.24 4.16 -10.35
CA GLU A 12 8.76 2.80 -10.43
C GLU A 12 7.66 1.74 -10.42
N MET A 13 6.38 2.14 -10.31
CA MET A 13 5.25 1.23 -10.30
C MET A 13 5.14 0.53 -11.66
N PRO A 14 5.10 -0.81 -11.71
CA PRO A 14 5.09 -1.55 -12.96
C PRO A 14 3.72 -1.57 -13.65
N ALA A 15 2.66 -1.13 -12.96
CA ALA A 15 1.31 -1.08 -13.49
C ALA A 15 1.17 -0.02 -14.58
N VAL A 16 0.22 -0.20 -15.49
CA VAL A 16 -0.03 0.77 -16.55
C VAL A 16 -0.67 2.03 -15.96
N ALA A 17 -0.30 3.21 -16.46
CA ALA A 17 -0.80 4.49 -15.94
C ALA A 17 -2.34 4.56 -15.87
N ALA A 18 -3.05 3.98 -16.84
CA ALA A 18 -4.51 3.93 -16.81
C ALA A 18 -5.05 3.14 -15.59
N GLU A 19 -4.44 2.02 -15.23
CA GLU A 19 -4.85 1.21 -14.07
C GLU A 19 -4.59 1.95 -12.75
N ILE A 20 -3.53 2.74 -12.71
CA ILE A 20 -3.13 3.58 -11.57
C ILE A 20 -4.17 4.71 -11.36
N GLU A 21 -4.65 5.33 -12.44
CA GLU A 21 -5.70 6.35 -12.40
C GLU A 21 -7.07 5.77 -12.06
N ASP A 22 -7.44 4.64 -12.66
CA ASP A 22 -8.71 3.96 -12.36
C ASP A 22 -8.78 3.59 -10.87
N ALA A 23 -7.70 3.04 -10.30
CA ALA A 23 -7.62 2.74 -8.87
C ALA A 23 -7.76 3.98 -7.97
N ARG A 24 -7.26 5.14 -8.39
CA ARG A 24 -7.49 6.42 -7.67
C ARG A 24 -8.94 6.86 -7.78
N ALA A 25 -9.55 6.74 -8.96
CA ALA A 25 -10.94 7.09 -9.19
C ALA A 25 -11.90 6.20 -8.36
N GLU A 26 -11.54 4.93 -8.14
CA GLU A 26 -12.24 4.01 -7.24
C GLU A 26 -12.00 4.29 -5.74
N GLY A 27 -11.08 5.20 -5.40
CA GLY A 27 -10.81 5.63 -4.03
C GLY A 27 -9.76 4.79 -3.28
N VAL A 28 -8.89 4.08 -3.99
CA VAL A 28 -7.74 3.39 -3.37
C VAL A 28 -6.77 4.42 -2.80
N VAL A 29 -6.36 4.24 -1.54
CA VAL A 29 -5.38 5.11 -0.88
C VAL A 29 -3.97 4.59 -1.16
N PHE A 30 -3.14 5.39 -1.80
CA PHE A 30 -1.75 5.03 -2.09
C PHE A 30 -0.81 5.49 -0.96
N ARG A 31 0.12 4.59 -0.60
CA ARG A 31 1.20 4.81 0.35
C ARG A 31 2.51 4.29 -0.26
N PHE A 32 3.22 5.19 -0.93
CA PHE A 32 4.53 4.94 -1.53
C PHE A 32 5.65 4.99 -0.50
N LEU A 33 6.83 4.48 -0.88
CA LEU A 33 8.01 4.40 -0.01
C LEU A 33 7.67 3.78 1.35
N LEU A 34 6.83 2.75 1.37
CA LEU A 34 6.36 2.11 2.59
C LEU A 34 6.43 0.60 2.44
N ALA A 35 7.15 -0.07 3.35
CA ALA A 35 7.28 -1.52 3.35
C ALA A 35 6.68 -2.12 4.64
N PRO A 36 5.96 -3.24 4.55
CA PRO A 36 5.46 -3.94 5.72
C PRO A 36 6.62 -4.53 6.53
N LEU A 37 6.50 -4.48 7.86
CA LEU A 37 7.43 -5.08 8.81
C LEU A 37 6.80 -6.27 9.53
N GLU A 38 5.55 -6.10 9.99
CA GLU A 38 4.90 -7.07 10.85
C GLU A 38 3.38 -7.02 10.67
N ILE A 39 2.73 -8.19 10.69
CA ILE A 39 1.28 -8.32 10.79
C ILE A 39 0.92 -8.48 12.26
N VAL A 40 0.23 -7.50 12.82
CA VAL A 40 -0.20 -7.52 14.22
C VAL A 40 -1.60 -8.12 14.30
N ARG A 41 -1.74 -9.17 15.10
CA ARG A 41 -3.00 -9.89 15.30
C ARG A 41 -3.60 -9.59 16.67
N ASP A 42 -4.92 -9.65 16.75
CA ASP A 42 -5.70 -9.70 17.99
C ASP A 42 -6.47 -11.03 17.98
N GLY A 43 -5.98 -11.99 18.75
CA GLY A 43 -6.37 -13.40 18.63
C GLY A 43 -6.14 -13.94 17.21
N ASP A 44 -7.21 -14.49 16.62
CA ASP A 44 -7.15 -15.05 15.26
C ASP A 44 -7.32 -14.01 14.14
N ARG A 45 -7.66 -12.75 14.46
CA ARG A 45 -7.91 -11.70 13.48
C ARG A 45 -6.69 -10.79 13.29
N VAL A 46 -6.43 -10.40 12.05
CA VAL A 46 -5.45 -9.33 11.76
C VAL A 46 -6.05 -8.00 12.22
N HIS A 47 -5.27 -7.24 13.00
CA HIS A 47 -5.69 -5.95 13.53
C HIS A 47 -5.06 -4.78 12.75
N HIS A 48 -3.74 -4.81 12.50
CA HIS A 48 -3.06 -3.83 11.64
C HIS A 48 -1.72 -4.36 11.12
N ILE A 49 -1.12 -3.64 10.16
CA ILE A 49 0.23 -3.90 9.65
C ILE A 49 1.15 -2.79 10.17
N LYS A 50 2.23 -3.16 10.87
CA LYS A 50 3.33 -2.23 11.12
C LYS A 50 4.14 -2.10 9.85
N ALA A 51 4.50 -0.88 9.51
CA ALA A 51 5.25 -0.56 8.31
C ALA A 51 6.38 0.39 8.63
N GLN A 52 7.43 0.35 7.81
CA GLN A 52 8.54 1.30 7.87
C GLN A 52 8.59 2.16 6.61
N PRO A 53 8.88 3.46 6.75
CA PRO A 53 9.26 4.30 5.62
C PRO A 53 10.53 3.76 4.97
N MET A 54 10.56 3.83 3.65
CA MET A 54 11.72 3.53 2.82
C MET A 54 12.52 4.83 2.62
N ARG A 55 13.85 4.71 2.67
CA ARG A 55 14.78 5.81 2.39
C ARG A 55 15.10 5.89 0.90
#